data_AF-A0A2G0W874-F1
#
_entry.id   AF-A0A2G0W874-F1
#
_cell.length_a   1.000
_cell.length_b   1.000
_cell.length_c   1.000
_cell.angle_alpha   90.00
_cell.angle_beta   90.00
_cell.angle_gamma   90.00
#
_symmetry.space_group_name_H-M   'P 1'
#
loop_
_entity.id
_entity.type
_entity.pdbx_description
1 polymer ?
#
loop_
_entity_poly.entity_id
_entity_poly.type
_entity_poly.pdbx_seq_one_letter_code
_entity_poly.pdbx_strand_id
1 'polypeptide(L)' 'MGASTEEVSRLALKAVLATAIKQGLELEALCEASIDWMLNDAAYGAEDVAWAVSEIEVTADSIESA' A
#
# COMPACT_ATOMS: atom_id res chain seq x y z
N MET A 1 0.40 24.48 -9.10
CA MET A 1 -0.68 23.52 -8.79
C MET A 1 -0.08 22.53 -7.81
N GLY A 2 -0.69 22.35 -6.63
CA GLY A 2 -0.22 21.36 -5.65
C GLY A 2 -0.60 19.95 -6.08
N ALA A 3 0.12 18.95 -5.57
CA ALA A 3 -0.26 17.55 -5.77
C ALA A 3 -1.65 17.29 -5.19
N SER A 4 -2.44 16.48 -5.88
CA SER A 4 -3.73 15.98 -5.39
C SER A 4 -3.53 15.11 -4.14
N THR A 5 -4.58 14.98 -3.32
CA THR A 5 -4.53 14.12 -2.13
C THR A 5 -4.19 12.66 -2.48
N GLU A 6 -4.66 12.17 -3.63
CA GLU A 6 -4.32 10.84 -4.15
C GLU A 6 -2.82 10.70 -4.45
N GLU A 7 -2.24 11.67 -5.16
CA GLU A 7 -0.80 11.68 -5.44
C GLU A 7 0.05 11.71 -4.16
N VAL A 8 -0.38 12.49 -3.15
CA VAL A 8 0.30 12.57 -1.85
C VAL A 8 0.21 11.24 -1.10
N SER A 9 -0.96 10.60 -1.09
CA SER A 9 -1.15 9.29 -0.45
C SER A 9 -0.32 8.20 -1.12
N ARG A 10 -0.26 8.16 -2.46
CA ARG A 10 0.55 7.19 -3.20
C ARG A 10 2.05 7.40 -2.97
N LEU A 11 2.50 8.65 -2.89
CA LEU A 11 3.88 8.98 -2.50
C LEU A 11 4.22 8.50 -1.09
N ALA A 12 3.31 8.70 -0.13
CA ALA A 12 3.48 8.25 1.24
C ALA A 12 3.55 6.72 1.32
N LEU A 13 2.63 6.01 0.66
CA LEU A 13 2.62 4.55 0.59
C LEU A 13 3.91 4.00 -0.02
N LYS A 14 4.35 4.58 -1.14
CA LYS A 14 5.62 4.20 -1.79
C LYS A 14 6.81 4.38 -0.85
N ALA A 15 6.86 5.48 -0.10
CA ALA A 15 7.94 5.73 0.86
C ALA A 15 7.94 4.70 2.01
N VAL A 16 6.77 4.31 2.52
CA VAL A 16 6.63 3.30 3.56
C VAL A 16 7.09 1.93 3.06
N LEU A 17 6.59 1.47 1.92
CA LEU A 17 6.95 0.17 1.34
C LEU A 17 8.45 0.10 0.99
N ALA A 18 8.99 1.15 0.37
CA ALA A 18 10.42 1.21 0.07
C ALA A 18 11.30 1.21 1.34
N THR A 19 10.82 1.80 2.42
CA THR A 19 11.51 1.76 3.72
C THR A 19 11.43 0.37 4.33
N ALA A 20 10.30 -0.33 4.23
CA ALA A 20 10.14 -1.69 4.71
C ALA A 20 11.16 -2.65 4.07
N ILE A 21 11.30 -2.58 2.74
CA ILE A 21 12.30 -3.36 1.99
C ILE A 21 13.72 -3.07 2.50
N LYS A 22 14.06 -1.79 2.71
CA LYS A 22 15.38 -1.39 3.25
C LYS A 22 15.66 -1.95 4.64
N GLN A 23 14.61 -2.24 5.41
CA GLN A 23 14.70 -2.87 6.73
C GLN A 23 14.73 -4.41 6.66
N GLY A 24 14.75 -4.98 5.44
CA GLY A 24 14.80 -6.42 5.22
C GLY A 24 13.44 -7.12 5.32
N LEU A 25 12.34 -6.36 5.27
CA LEU A 25 11.00 -6.94 5.15
C LEU A 25 10.79 -7.40 3.70
N GLU A 26 10.12 -8.54 3.57
CA GLU A 26 9.70 -9.10 2.29
C GLU A 26 8.41 -8.38 1.85
N LEU A 27 8.44 -7.81 0.64
CA LEU A 27 7.40 -6.88 0.18
C LEU A 27 6.06 -7.59 -0.05
N GLU A 28 6.09 -8.76 -0.67
CA GLU A 28 4.91 -9.55 -1.00
C GLU A 28 4.21 -9.99 0.28
N ALA A 29 4.93 -10.59 1.24
CA ALA A 29 4.37 -10.95 2.55
C ALA A 29 3.85 -9.74 3.34
N LEU A 30 4.50 -8.58 3.24
CA LEU A 30 4.02 -7.36 3.90
C LEU A 30 2.70 -6.88 3.30
N CYS A 31 2.60 -6.89 1.97
CA CYS A 31 1.40 -6.53 1.24
C CYS A 31 0.26 -7.49 1.58
N GLU A 32 0.49 -8.81 1.52
CA GLU A 32 -0.49 -9.84 1.87
C GLU A 32 -0.98 -9.66 3.32
N ALA A 33 -0.07 -9.51 4.28
CA ALA A 33 -0.43 -9.31 5.69
C ALA A 33 -1.24 -8.02 5.91
N SER A 34 -0.94 -6.95 5.17
CA SER A 34 -1.67 -5.69 5.26
C SER A 34 -3.09 -5.82 4.68
N ILE A 35 -3.24 -6.51 3.56
CA ILE A 35 -4.52 -6.80 2.91
C ILE A 35 -5.39 -7.66 3.81
N ASP A 36 -4.84 -8.76 4.35
CA ASP A 36 -5.52 -9.64 5.28
C ASP A 36 -5.99 -8.89 6.52
N TRP A 37 -5.15 -8.01 7.07
CA TRP A 37 -5.53 -7.21 8.22
C TRP A 37 -6.72 -6.27 7.91
N MET A 38 -6.71 -5.59 6.77
CA MET A 38 -7.83 -4.73 6.33
C MET A 38 -9.12 -5.52 6.10
N LEU A 39 -9.04 -6.73 5.55
CA LEU A 39 -10.20 -7.60 5.31
C LEU A 39 -10.85 -8.10 6.60
N ASN A 40 -10.08 -8.20 7.69
CA ASN A 40 -10.54 -8.73 8.98
C ASN A 40 -10.89 -7.64 10.01
N ASP A 41 -10.54 -6.38 9.76
CA ASP A 41 -10.84 -5.28 10.68
C ASP A 41 -12.18 -4.59 10.32
N ALA A 42 -13.10 -4.59 11.28
CA ALA A 42 -14.45 -4.05 11.12
C ALA A 42 -14.51 -2.51 10.92
N ALA A 43 -13.38 -1.81 11.10
CA ALA A 43 -13.26 -0.39 10.82
C ALA A 43 -13.22 -0.07 9.32
N TYR A 44 -12.95 -1.06 8.45
CA TYR A 44 -12.87 -0.83 7.01
C TYR A 44 -14.16 -1.25 6.29
N GLY A 45 -14.75 -0.30 5.55
CA GLY A 45 -15.86 -0.58 4.63
C GLY A 45 -15.37 -1.36 3.42
N ALA A 46 -16.19 -2.25 2.88
CA ALA A 46 -15.81 -3.13 1.76
C ALA A 46 -15.31 -2.37 0.51
N GLU A 47 -15.85 -1.19 0.24
CA GLU A 47 -15.44 -0.32 -0.88
C GLU A 47 -14.08 0.34 -0.62
N ASP A 48 -13.85 0.82 0.61
CA ASP A 48 -12.57 1.41 1.03
C ASP A 48 -11.44 0.37 1.01
N VAL A 49 -11.73 -0.88 1.42
CA VAL A 49 -10.77 -1.98 1.36
C VAL A 49 -10.38 -2.27 -0.08
N ALA A 50 -11.35 -2.40 -1.00
CA ALA A 50 -11.05 -2.71 -2.39
C ALA A 50 -10.14 -1.65 -3.04
N TRP A 51 -10.40 -0.37 -2.76
CA TRP A 51 -9.54 0.71 -3.26
C TRP A 51 -8.14 0.68 -2.62
N ALA A 52 -8.05 0.47 -1.31
CA ALA A 52 -6.77 0.37 -0.60
C ALA A 52 -5.92 -0.81 -1.08
N VAL A 53 -6.53 -1.99 -1.31
CA VAL A 53 -5.85 -3.17 -1.86
C VAL A 53 -5.26 -2.84 -3.23
N SER A 54 -6.05 -2.25 -4.12
CA SER A 54 -5.57 -1.88 -5.46
C SER A 54 -4.39 -0.90 -5.42
N GLU A 55 -4.41 0.08 -4.52
CA GLU A 55 -3.30 1.02 -4.37
C GLU A 55 -2.03 0.37 -3.79
N ILE A 56 -2.17 -0.60 -2.88
CA ILE A 56 -1.06 -1.39 -2.34
C ILE A 56 -0.41 -2.20 -3.46
N GLU A 57 -1.18 -2.95 -4.24
CA GLU A 57 -0.69 -3.78 -5.35
C GLU A 57 0.05 -2.93 -6.41
N VAL A 58 -0.59 -1.86 -6.89
CA VAL A 58 0.00 -0.96 -7.89
C VAL A 58 1.29 -0.32 -7.38
N THR A 59 1.32 0.07 -6.11
CA THR A 59 2.52 0.70 -5.53
C THR A 59 3.65 -0.32 -5.35
N ALA A 60 3.34 -1.53 -4.90
CA ALA A 60 4.31 -2.62 -4.77
C ALA A 60 4.93 -2.97 -6.12
N ASP A 61 4.12 -3.19 -7.17
CA ASP A 61 4.58 -3.43 -8.53
C ASP A 61 5.52 -2.32 -9.03
N SER A 62 5.21 -1.06 -8.70
CA SER A 62 6.03 0.10 -9.08
C SER A 62 7.41 0.15 -8.40
N ILE A 63 7.58 -0.57 -7.30
CA ILE A 63 8.84 -0.67 -6.55
C ILE A 63 9.66 -1.85 -7.08
N GLU A 64 9.03 -2.99 -7.36
CA GLU A 64 9.72 -4.16 -7.92
C GLU A 64 10.21 -3.93 -9.36
N SER A 65 9.50 -3.09 -10.11
CA SER A 65 9.84 -2.74 -11.48
C SER A 65 10.87 -1.60 -11.62
N ALA A 66 11.40 -1.06 -10.52
CA ALA A 66 12.27 0.12 -10.47
C ALA A 66 13.74 -0.23 -10.20
#